data_AF-A0A9X1SF24-F1
#
_entry.id   AF-A0A9X1SF24-F1
#
_cell.length_a   1.000
_cell.length_b   1.000
_cell.length_c   1.000
_cell.angle_alpha   90.00
_cell.angle_beta   90.00
_cell.angle_gamma   90.00
#
_symmetry.space_group_name_H-M   'P 1'
#
loop_
_entity.id
_entity.type
_entity.pdbx_description
1 polymer ?
#
loop_
_entity_poly.entity_id
_entity_poly.type
_entity_poly.pdbx_seq_one_letter_code
_entity_poly.pdbx_strand_id
1 'polypeptide(L)'
;MAHEAWTPVSTHALALGEGLRPAPGGVRWVDLMAGELYAWTPGSNGGPVLTHKLDRPLGVAELDRAGRLIAAAGTGITELLDGGGERVLADTGLDPARYRVNDGAFAPDGSFWFGTMVHDGSEPAGAVWRWDPASNDVVKLLEGISTPNGPAFLPQGAGVLVADSDAGRILHTTVADPAAVTPFADVAGGSPDGMHIDARGRIWNAVWGAARLDVYAEDTQLLGSVPLPVSQPTSVLVTTGPDPLLLVTSALTGLKEPAALDGFTLGAPLSRVLPGFVA
;
A
#
# COMPACT_ATOMS: atom_id res chain seq x y z
N MET A 1 -3.81 -13.88 23.53
CA MET A 1 -2.48 -14.38 23.14
C MET A 1 -1.91 -13.66 21.91
N ALA A 2 -2.44 -13.79 20.68
CA ALA A 2 -1.89 -13.06 19.50
C ALA A 2 -2.37 -11.60 19.37
N HIS A 3 -3.65 -11.32 19.68
CA HIS A 3 -4.20 -9.96 19.60
C HIS A 3 -3.57 -8.98 20.63
N GLU A 4 -3.01 -9.49 21.72
CA GLU A 4 -2.36 -8.66 22.76
C GLU A 4 -0.99 -8.10 22.31
N ALA A 5 -0.42 -8.59 21.20
CA ALA A 5 0.85 -8.11 20.69
C ALA A 5 0.72 -6.80 19.87
N TRP A 6 -0.49 -6.48 19.42
CA TRP A 6 -0.76 -5.36 18.53
C TRP A 6 -1.14 -4.10 19.33
N THR A 7 -0.46 -3.00 19.01
CA THR A 7 -0.72 -1.69 19.63
C THR A 7 -1.13 -0.66 18.57
N PRO A 8 -2.16 0.17 18.83
CA PRO A 8 -2.46 1.32 17.98
C PRO A 8 -1.28 2.27 17.87
N VAL A 9 -0.95 2.61 16.62
CA VAL A 9 0.04 3.63 16.26
C VAL A 9 -0.68 4.92 15.86
N SER A 10 -1.78 4.83 15.09
CA SER A 10 -2.62 6.00 14.82
C SER A 10 -3.37 6.45 16.07
N THR A 11 -3.63 7.75 16.18
CA THR A 11 -4.34 8.34 17.33
C THR A 11 -5.86 8.24 17.22
N HIS A 12 -6.35 7.85 16.05
CA HIS A 12 -7.75 7.66 15.71
C HIS A 12 -7.87 6.62 14.60
N ALA A 13 -9.09 6.13 14.39
CA ALA A 13 -9.43 5.25 13.29
C ALA A 13 -9.54 6.07 11.98
N LEU A 14 -8.91 5.56 10.92
CA LEU A 14 -8.88 6.14 9.59
C LEU A 14 -10.03 5.59 8.75
N ALA A 15 -10.56 6.41 7.83
CA ALA A 15 -11.60 5.96 6.92
C ALA A 15 -11.07 4.87 5.98
N LEU A 16 -9.89 5.11 5.41
CA LEU A 16 -9.15 4.15 4.59
C LEU A 16 -7.65 4.37 4.78
N GLY A 17 -7.10 3.84 5.88
CA GLY A 17 -5.66 3.86 6.11
C GLY A 17 -4.95 3.07 5.03
N GLU A 18 -3.95 3.63 4.34
CA GLU A 18 -3.35 3.00 3.16
C GLU A 18 -1.88 3.41 2.95
N GLY A 19 -1.24 2.85 1.91
CA GLY A 19 -0.01 3.42 1.34
C GLY A 19 1.14 3.48 2.34
N LEU A 20 1.28 2.44 3.18
CA LEU A 20 2.30 2.39 4.22
C LEU A 20 3.70 2.28 3.58
N ARG A 21 4.57 3.25 3.82
CA ARG A 21 5.90 3.36 3.19
C ARG A 21 7.00 3.69 4.19
N PRO A 22 8.24 3.17 3.98
CA PRO A 22 9.41 3.69 4.67
C PRO A 22 9.60 5.18 4.39
N ALA A 23 10.11 5.91 5.39
CA ALA A 23 10.48 7.31 5.27
C ALA A 23 11.83 7.54 5.97
N PRO A 24 12.60 8.59 5.62
CA PRO A 24 13.79 8.94 6.37
C PRO A 24 13.44 9.14 7.85
N GLY A 25 14.06 8.33 8.72
CA GLY A 25 13.82 8.38 10.17
C GLY A 25 12.47 7.84 10.63
N GLY A 26 11.70 7.15 9.79
CA GLY A 26 10.40 6.62 10.20
C GLY A 26 9.61 5.94 9.09
N VAL A 27 8.30 6.13 9.15
CA VAL A 27 7.31 5.60 8.21
C VAL A 27 6.27 6.66 7.91
N ARG A 28 5.51 6.44 6.85
CA ARG A 28 4.36 7.26 6.48
C ARG A 28 3.23 6.38 5.97
N TRP A 29 2.02 6.89 6.05
CA TRP A 29 0.81 6.27 5.48
C TRP A 29 -0.23 7.35 5.26
N VAL A 30 -1.27 7.01 4.52
CA VAL A 30 -2.35 7.95 4.19
C VAL A 30 -3.64 7.56 4.92
N ASP A 31 -4.54 8.52 5.11
CA ASP A 31 -5.98 8.22 5.06
C ASP A 31 -6.46 8.63 3.66
N LEU A 32 -6.65 7.63 2.81
CA LEU A 32 -6.81 7.82 1.37
C LEU A 32 -7.99 8.72 1.07
N MET A 33 -9.15 8.43 1.68
CA MET A 33 -10.38 9.16 1.41
C MET A 33 -10.38 10.55 2.02
N ALA A 34 -9.66 10.76 3.13
CA ALA A 34 -9.52 12.06 3.75
C ALA A 34 -8.47 12.97 3.09
N GLY A 35 -7.65 12.41 2.17
CA GLY A 35 -6.56 13.13 1.52
C GLY A 35 -5.40 13.46 2.47
N GLU A 36 -5.24 12.70 3.55
CA GLU A 36 -4.33 13.04 4.65
C GLU A 36 -3.06 12.19 4.62
N LEU A 37 -1.89 12.80 4.79
CA LEU A 37 -0.60 12.11 4.90
C LEU A 37 -0.03 12.20 6.31
N TYR A 38 0.17 11.05 6.94
CA TYR A 38 0.76 10.93 8.26
C TYR A 38 2.21 10.48 8.18
N ALA A 39 3.05 11.01 9.07
CA ALA A 39 4.42 10.56 9.30
C ALA A 39 4.63 10.20 10.77
N TRP A 40 5.41 9.15 11.01
CA TRP A 40 5.69 8.67 12.37
C TRP A 40 7.06 8.03 12.47
N THR A 41 7.72 8.23 13.61
CA THR A 41 9.01 7.60 13.93
C THR A 41 8.79 6.50 14.97
N PRO A 42 9.06 5.22 14.65
CA PRO A 42 8.97 4.14 15.62
C PRO A 42 9.78 4.43 16.89
N GLY A 43 9.15 4.25 18.04
CA GLY A 43 9.76 4.51 19.36
C GLY A 43 9.79 5.99 19.78
N SER A 44 9.27 6.93 18.98
CA SER A 44 9.13 8.32 19.44
C SER A 44 8.07 8.44 20.53
N ASN A 45 8.29 9.36 21.48
CA ASN A 45 7.29 9.69 22.51
C ASN A 45 6.04 10.40 21.93
N GLY A 46 6.12 10.93 20.71
CA GLY A 46 4.99 11.52 20.00
C GLY A 46 4.25 10.51 19.13
N GLY A 47 2.94 10.72 18.96
CA GLY A 47 2.14 10.02 17.96
C GLY A 47 2.43 10.51 16.53
N PRO A 48 1.79 9.90 15.51
CA PRO A 48 1.89 10.35 14.13
C PRO A 48 1.48 11.82 13.97
N VAL A 49 2.15 12.49 13.03
CA VAL A 49 1.91 13.88 12.68
C VAL A 49 1.29 13.95 11.29
N LEU A 50 0.21 14.72 11.16
CA LEU A 50 -0.35 15.09 9.86
C LEU A 50 0.61 16.07 9.17
N THR A 51 1.15 15.68 8.02
CA THR A 51 2.14 16.47 7.28
C THR A 51 1.52 17.22 6.11
N HIS A 52 0.56 16.61 5.44
CA HIS A 52 -0.12 17.17 4.27
C HIS A 52 -1.59 16.79 4.30
N LYS A 53 -2.43 17.66 3.71
CA LYS A 53 -3.85 17.40 3.49
C LYS A 53 -4.26 17.95 2.13
N LEU A 54 -4.82 17.08 1.31
CA LEU A 54 -5.41 17.40 0.01
C LEU A 54 -6.94 17.45 0.12
N ASP A 55 -7.57 18.07 -0.88
CA ASP A 55 -9.02 18.10 -1.07
C ASP A 55 -9.55 16.93 -1.92
N ARG A 56 -8.68 15.96 -2.22
CA ARG A 56 -8.92 14.82 -3.10
C ARG A 56 -8.27 13.55 -2.54
N PRO A 57 -8.69 12.35 -3.00
CA PRO A 57 -8.09 11.10 -2.59
C PRO A 57 -6.56 11.10 -2.73
N LEU A 58 -5.86 10.64 -1.70
CA LEU A 58 -4.40 10.52 -1.66
C LEU A 58 -4.05 9.05 -1.46
N GLY A 59 -3.66 8.35 -2.51
CA GLY A 59 -3.44 6.90 -2.47
C GLY A 59 -2.18 6.47 -1.72
N VAL A 60 -1.08 7.16 -2.00
CA VAL A 60 0.25 6.85 -1.46
C VAL A 60 1.16 8.06 -1.64
N ALA A 61 2.20 8.18 -0.81
CA ALA A 61 3.29 9.12 -1.03
C ALA A 61 4.66 8.48 -0.72
N GLU A 62 5.64 8.64 -1.60
CA GLU A 62 6.98 8.06 -1.49
C GLU A 62 8.04 9.07 -1.93
N LEU A 63 9.26 8.99 -1.38
CA LEU A 63 10.36 9.83 -1.87
C LEU A 63 10.92 9.25 -3.16
N ASP A 64 11.12 10.09 -4.16
CA ASP A 64 11.96 9.74 -5.31
C ASP A 64 13.46 9.76 -4.95
N ARG A 65 14.31 9.36 -5.90
CA ARG A 65 15.77 9.33 -5.72
C ARG A 65 16.40 10.71 -5.48
N ALA A 66 15.70 11.80 -5.85
CA ALA A 66 16.13 13.17 -5.62
C ALA A 66 15.62 13.75 -4.29
N GLY A 67 14.83 12.98 -3.54
CA GLY A 67 14.24 13.39 -2.27
C GLY A 67 12.95 14.19 -2.41
N ARG A 68 12.33 14.24 -3.59
CA ARG A 68 11.00 14.84 -3.76
C ARG A 68 9.94 13.89 -3.23
N LEU A 69 8.95 14.42 -2.52
CA LEU A 69 7.82 13.64 -2.03
C LEU A 69 6.76 13.54 -3.12
N ILE A 70 6.69 12.39 -3.80
CA ILE A 70 5.77 12.14 -4.90
C ILE A 70 4.61 11.31 -4.41
N ALA A 71 3.40 11.70 -4.82
CA ALA A 71 2.16 11.08 -4.43
C ALA A 71 1.30 10.70 -5.65
N ALA A 72 0.60 9.57 -5.53
CA ALA A 72 -0.59 9.33 -6.34
C ALA A 72 -1.76 10.03 -5.66
N ALA A 73 -2.37 11.01 -6.32
CA ALA A 73 -3.49 11.78 -5.77
C ALA A 73 -4.52 12.15 -6.86
N GLY A 74 -5.81 12.14 -6.51
CA GLY A 74 -6.90 12.35 -7.46
C GLY A 74 -6.88 11.29 -8.56
N THR A 75 -6.47 11.67 -9.77
CA THR A 75 -6.35 10.80 -10.96
C THR A 75 -4.93 10.78 -11.54
N GLY A 76 -3.93 11.24 -10.78
CA GLY A 76 -2.59 11.45 -11.31
C GLY A 76 -1.50 11.53 -10.25
N ILE A 77 -0.41 12.22 -10.62
CA ILE A 77 0.81 12.36 -9.84
C ILE A 77 0.98 13.80 -9.37
N THR A 78 1.24 13.96 -8.07
CA THR A 78 1.43 15.24 -7.41
C THR A 78 2.72 15.19 -6.58
N GLU A 79 3.51 16.26 -6.64
CA GLU A 79 4.59 16.49 -5.69
C GLU A 79 4.05 17.25 -4.48
N LEU A 80 4.29 16.70 -3.29
CA LEU A 80 3.98 17.34 -2.02
C LEU A 80 5.19 18.17 -1.57
N LEU A 81 4.95 19.44 -1.28
CA LEU A 81 5.98 20.43 -0.96
C LEU A 81 5.97 20.72 0.54
N ASP A 82 7.15 21.02 1.08
CA ASP A 82 7.30 21.44 2.48
C ASP A 82 6.33 22.57 2.86
N GLY A 83 5.82 22.52 4.09
CA GLY A 83 4.83 23.47 4.58
C GLY A 83 3.40 23.20 4.11
N GLY A 84 3.14 22.05 3.48
CA GLY A 84 1.80 21.62 3.07
C GLY A 84 1.39 22.08 1.67
N GLY A 85 2.33 22.59 0.88
CA GLY A 85 2.07 22.95 -0.52
C GLY A 85 2.02 21.71 -1.43
N GLU A 86 1.58 21.91 -2.66
CA GLU A 86 1.56 20.84 -3.67
C GLU A 86 1.80 21.38 -5.08
N ARG A 87 2.25 20.49 -5.97
CA ARG A 87 2.41 20.74 -7.40
C ARG A 87 1.96 19.50 -8.18
N VAL A 88 0.88 19.62 -8.93
CA VAL A 88 0.46 18.56 -9.88
C VAL A 88 1.53 18.42 -10.96
N LEU A 89 1.97 17.18 -11.20
CA LEU A 89 3.02 16.86 -12.17
C LEU A 89 2.43 16.25 -13.45
N ALA A 90 1.50 15.31 -13.31
CA ALA A 90 0.88 14.61 -14.43
C ALA A 90 -0.50 14.06 -14.06
N ASP A 91 -1.32 13.78 -15.07
CA ASP A 91 -2.67 13.24 -14.91
C ASP A 91 -2.95 12.16 -15.97
N THR A 92 -3.84 11.21 -15.65
CA THR A 92 -4.22 10.11 -16.55
C THR A 92 -5.24 10.51 -17.62
N GLY A 93 -5.85 11.69 -17.49
CA GLY A 93 -6.97 12.16 -18.30
C GLY A 93 -8.33 11.56 -17.89
N LEU A 94 -8.37 10.81 -16.79
CA LEU A 94 -9.61 10.26 -16.26
C LEU A 94 -10.47 11.35 -15.61
N ASP A 95 -11.79 11.15 -15.60
CA ASP A 95 -12.72 12.04 -14.91
C ASP A 95 -12.57 11.87 -13.38
N PRO A 96 -12.09 12.88 -12.63
CA PRO A 96 -11.89 12.78 -11.19
C PRO A 96 -13.20 12.68 -10.40
N ALA A 97 -14.36 12.96 -11.01
CA ALA A 97 -15.66 12.69 -10.39
C ALA A 97 -16.01 11.19 -10.39
N ARG A 98 -15.40 10.40 -11.28
CA ARG A 98 -15.67 8.96 -11.45
C ARG A 98 -14.52 8.08 -10.99
N TYR A 99 -13.28 8.52 -11.14
CA TYR A 99 -12.09 7.73 -10.87
C TYR A 99 -11.26 8.31 -9.73
N ARG A 100 -10.55 7.42 -9.05
CA ARG A 100 -9.50 7.78 -8.10
C ARG A 100 -8.27 6.91 -8.31
N VAL A 101 -7.13 7.42 -7.88
CA VAL A 101 -5.94 6.64 -7.58
C VAL A 101 -6.23 5.64 -6.45
N ASN A 102 -5.44 4.58 -6.41
CA ASN A 102 -5.40 3.61 -5.33
C ASN A 102 -3.95 3.50 -4.82
N ASP A 103 -3.32 2.33 -4.84
CA ASP A 103 -1.92 2.17 -4.40
C ASP A 103 -0.90 2.53 -5.51
N GLY A 104 0.38 2.63 -5.15
CA GLY A 104 1.47 2.94 -6.08
C GLY A 104 2.86 2.88 -5.44
N ALA A 105 3.91 2.71 -6.25
CA ALA A 105 5.28 2.66 -5.76
C ALA A 105 6.30 3.01 -6.86
N PHE A 106 7.50 3.42 -6.45
CA PHE A 106 8.61 3.60 -7.38
C PHE A 106 9.19 2.26 -7.84
N ALA A 107 9.29 2.09 -9.15
CA ALA A 107 10.03 1.03 -9.79
C ALA A 107 11.56 1.25 -9.65
N PRO A 108 12.37 0.18 -9.75
CA PRO A 108 13.83 0.30 -9.69
C PRO A 108 14.44 1.24 -10.74
N ASP A 109 13.80 1.40 -11.90
CA ASP A 109 14.22 2.31 -12.97
C ASP A 109 13.92 3.79 -12.67
N GLY A 110 13.22 4.08 -11.56
CA GLY A 110 12.83 5.42 -11.14
C GLY A 110 11.46 5.87 -11.65
N SER A 111 10.79 5.08 -12.49
CA SER A 111 9.39 5.35 -12.85
C SER A 111 8.45 5.04 -11.69
N PHE A 112 7.31 5.73 -11.61
CA PHE A 112 6.30 5.50 -10.59
C PHE A 112 5.13 4.73 -11.17
N TRP A 113 4.80 3.57 -10.62
CA TRP A 113 3.64 2.80 -11.06
C TRP A 113 2.51 2.99 -10.06
N PHE A 114 1.29 3.18 -10.54
CA PHE A 114 0.13 3.45 -9.68
C PHE A 114 -1.16 2.91 -10.27
N GLY A 115 -2.08 2.52 -9.39
CA GLY A 115 -3.41 2.05 -9.74
C GLY A 115 -4.43 3.18 -9.81
N THR A 116 -5.42 3.03 -10.70
CA THR A 116 -6.67 3.80 -10.65
C THR A 116 -7.86 2.86 -10.66
N MET A 117 -8.98 3.27 -10.07
CA MET A 117 -10.23 2.54 -10.04
C MET A 117 -11.45 3.47 -10.04
N VAL A 118 -12.62 2.92 -10.30
CA VAL A 118 -13.90 3.64 -10.14
C VAL A 118 -14.15 3.90 -8.67
N HIS A 119 -14.56 5.13 -8.35
CA HIS A 119 -14.63 5.65 -6.98
C HIS A 119 -15.43 4.78 -6.00
N ASP A 120 -16.54 4.23 -6.45
CA ASP A 120 -17.48 3.43 -5.66
C ASP A 120 -17.34 1.91 -5.89
N GLY A 121 -16.38 1.49 -6.71
CA GLY A 121 -16.19 0.08 -7.07
C GLY A 121 -17.36 -0.54 -7.86
N SER A 122 -18.25 0.28 -8.45
CA SER A 122 -19.45 -0.22 -9.15
C SER A 122 -19.14 -0.95 -10.46
N GLU A 123 -17.97 -0.69 -11.05
CA GLU A 123 -17.57 -1.25 -12.34
C GLU A 123 -16.10 -1.69 -12.32
N PRO A 124 -15.75 -2.81 -12.98
CA PRO A 124 -14.37 -3.33 -13.07
C PRO A 124 -13.53 -2.55 -14.09
N ALA A 125 -13.43 -1.22 -13.93
CA ALA A 125 -12.77 -0.32 -14.88
C ALA A 125 -11.46 0.27 -14.33
N GLY A 126 -10.74 -0.50 -13.51
CA GLY A 126 -9.42 -0.11 -13.01
C GLY A 126 -8.28 -0.39 -14.00
N ALA A 127 -7.13 0.22 -13.71
CA ALA A 127 -5.94 0.14 -14.54
C ALA A 127 -4.67 0.41 -13.72
N VAL A 128 -3.54 -0.12 -14.19
CA VAL A 128 -2.19 0.24 -13.68
C VAL A 128 -1.52 1.16 -14.70
N TRP A 129 -0.95 2.25 -14.20
CA TRP A 129 -0.29 3.29 -14.96
C TRP A 129 1.18 3.37 -14.57
N ARG A 130 1.99 3.96 -15.45
CA ARG A 130 3.39 4.32 -15.22
C ARG A 130 3.58 5.78 -15.53
N TRP A 131 4.15 6.52 -14.59
CA TRP A 131 4.67 7.85 -14.78
C TRP A 131 6.19 7.80 -14.88
N ASP A 132 6.75 8.40 -15.94
CA ASP A 132 8.18 8.59 -16.10
C ASP A 132 8.57 10.02 -15.67
N PRO A 133 9.33 10.20 -14.57
CA PRO A 133 9.73 11.53 -14.11
C PRO A 133 10.63 12.30 -15.08
N ALA A 134 11.32 11.63 -16.00
CA ALA A 134 12.26 12.24 -16.93
C ALA A 134 11.56 12.86 -18.15
N SER A 135 10.57 12.16 -18.73
CA SER A 135 9.77 12.69 -19.84
C SER A 135 8.47 13.38 -19.38
N ASN A 136 8.05 13.12 -18.14
CA ASN A 136 6.75 13.47 -17.58
C ASN A 136 5.57 12.76 -18.27
N ASP A 137 5.83 11.67 -18.99
CA ASP A 137 4.78 10.88 -19.64
C ASP A 137 4.03 10.00 -18.63
N VAL A 138 2.73 9.84 -18.86
CA VAL A 138 1.89 8.87 -18.15
C VAL A 138 1.33 7.90 -19.17
N VAL A 139 1.62 6.62 -18.99
CA VAL A 139 1.16 5.55 -19.88
C VAL A 139 0.38 4.50 -19.11
N LYS A 140 -0.69 4.00 -19.72
CA LYS A 140 -1.42 2.85 -19.18
C LYS A 140 -0.63 1.59 -19.46
N LEU A 141 -0.32 0.80 -18.43
CA LEU A 141 0.41 -0.45 -18.55
C LEU A 141 -0.54 -1.66 -18.61
N LEU A 142 -1.49 -1.72 -17.67
CA LEU A 142 -2.43 -2.82 -17.54
C LEU A 142 -3.85 -2.28 -17.48
N GLU A 143 -4.76 -3.00 -18.10
CA GLU A 143 -6.20 -2.76 -18.06
C GLU A 143 -6.94 -4.03 -17.64
N GLY A 144 -8.19 -3.88 -17.18
CA GLY A 144 -8.99 -5.01 -16.69
C GLY A 144 -8.57 -5.51 -15.30
N ILE A 145 -7.79 -4.72 -14.57
CA ILE A 145 -7.49 -4.92 -13.15
C ILE A 145 -8.48 -4.05 -12.38
N SER A 146 -9.51 -4.65 -11.79
CA SER A 146 -10.70 -3.91 -11.31
C SER A 146 -10.35 -2.95 -10.17
N THR A 147 -9.62 -3.48 -9.19
CA THR A 147 -9.12 -2.74 -8.03
C THR A 147 -7.61 -3.06 -7.89
N PRO A 148 -6.75 -2.28 -8.57
CA PRO A 148 -5.31 -2.50 -8.55
C PRO A 148 -4.70 -2.07 -7.22
N ASN A 149 -3.99 -3.00 -6.58
CA ASN A 149 -3.22 -2.79 -5.36
C ASN A 149 -1.76 -3.24 -5.54
N GLY A 150 -0.86 -2.75 -4.71
CA GLY A 150 0.55 -2.65 -5.07
C GLY A 150 0.79 -1.52 -6.08
N PRO A 151 1.90 -1.51 -6.82
CA PRO A 151 2.79 -2.64 -7.07
C PRO A 151 3.84 -2.85 -5.97
N ALA A 152 4.30 -4.10 -5.86
CA ALA A 152 5.50 -4.44 -5.12
C ALA A 152 6.60 -4.91 -6.10
N PHE A 153 7.77 -4.27 -6.05
CA PHE A 153 8.88 -4.58 -6.94
C PHE A 153 9.83 -5.60 -6.32
N LEU A 154 9.89 -6.79 -6.92
CA LEU A 154 10.79 -7.86 -6.49
C LEU A 154 12.27 -7.46 -6.69
N PRO A 155 13.17 -7.92 -5.82
CA PRO A 155 14.58 -7.56 -5.88
C PRO A 155 15.21 -7.99 -7.22
N GLN A 156 16.26 -7.28 -7.62
CA GLN A 156 17.07 -7.61 -8.81
C GLN A 156 16.27 -7.67 -10.12
N GLY A 157 15.08 -7.07 -10.17
CA GLY A 157 14.22 -7.07 -11.36
C GLY A 157 13.49 -8.39 -11.60
N ALA A 158 13.39 -9.26 -10.59
CA ALA A 158 12.70 -10.56 -10.69
C ALA A 158 11.20 -10.44 -11.02
N GLY A 159 10.61 -9.25 -10.83
CA GLY A 159 9.26 -8.96 -11.27
C GLY A 159 8.60 -7.82 -10.53
N VAL A 160 7.34 -7.61 -10.86
CA VAL A 160 6.40 -6.68 -10.26
C VAL A 160 5.18 -7.49 -9.87
N LEU A 161 4.76 -7.38 -8.61
CA LEU A 161 3.52 -7.96 -8.14
C LEU A 161 2.43 -6.90 -8.10
N VAL A 162 1.27 -7.22 -8.67
CA VAL A 162 0.07 -6.37 -8.68
C VAL A 162 -1.10 -7.21 -8.16
N ALA A 163 -1.81 -6.72 -7.15
CA ALA A 163 -3.03 -7.34 -6.68
C ALA A 163 -4.23 -6.84 -7.51
N ASP A 164 -5.10 -7.77 -7.91
CA ASP A 164 -6.43 -7.49 -8.44
C ASP A 164 -7.44 -7.89 -7.35
N SER A 165 -7.77 -6.94 -6.47
CA SER A 165 -8.45 -7.22 -5.20
C SER A 165 -9.83 -7.87 -5.42
N ASP A 166 -10.58 -7.43 -6.42
CA ASP A 166 -11.91 -7.96 -6.73
C ASP A 166 -11.86 -9.37 -7.32
N ALA A 167 -10.79 -9.67 -8.07
CA ALA A 167 -10.56 -11.00 -8.62
C ALA A 167 -9.92 -11.97 -7.60
N GLY A 168 -9.51 -11.49 -6.43
CA GLY A 168 -8.92 -12.32 -5.38
C GLY A 168 -7.56 -12.92 -5.76
N ARG A 169 -6.77 -12.22 -6.59
CA ARG A 169 -5.50 -12.75 -7.13
C ARG A 169 -4.37 -11.73 -7.06
N ILE A 170 -3.16 -12.23 -6.86
CA ILE A 170 -1.91 -11.51 -7.06
C ILE A 170 -1.34 -11.95 -8.39
N LEU A 171 -0.98 -10.97 -9.21
CA LEU A 171 -0.41 -11.12 -10.54
C LEU A 171 1.08 -10.81 -10.50
N HIS A 172 1.85 -11.46 -11.37
CA HIS A 172 3.26 -11.21 -11.62
C HIS A 172 3.45 -10.68 -13.03
N THR A 173 4.29 -9.66 -13.19
CA THR A 173 4.76 -9.12 -14.46
C THR A 173 6.19 -8.58 -14.30
N THR A 174 6.72 -7.84 -15.28
CA THR A 174 8.05 -7.23 -15.19
C THR A 174 8.05 -5.77 -15.66
N VAL A 175 9.06 -5.00 -15.26
CA VAL A 175 9.23 -3.62 -15.77
C VAL A 175 9.57 -3.61 -17.26
N ALA A 176 10.33 -4.61 -17.73
CA ALA A 176 10.76 -4.71 -19.12
C ALA A 176 9.62 -5.10 -20.07
N ASP A 177 8.71 -5.95 -19.62
CA ASP A 177 7.50 -6.35 -20.35
C ASP A 177 6.30 -6.38 -19.40
N PRO A 178 5.66 -5.21 -19.14
CA PRO A 178 4.53 -5.11 -18.24
C PRO A 178 3.30 -5.89 -18.71
N ALA A 179 3.18 -6.15 -20.01
CA ALA A 179 2.02 -6.84 -20.61
C ALA A 179 2.09 -8.37 -20.43
N ALA A 180 3.28 -8.92 -20.15
CA ALA A 180 3.47 -10.35 -19.87
C ALA A 180 3.04 -10.71 -18.44
N VAL A 181 1.72 -10.74 -18.23
CA VAL A 181 1.12 -11.04 -16.93
C VAL A 181 0.95 -12.54 -16.71
N THR A 182 1.38 -13.03 -15.56
CA THR A 182 1.18 -14.40 -15.08
C THR A 182 0.58 -14.42 -13.68
N PRO A 183 -0.14 -15.48 -13.26
CA PRO A 183 -0.60 -15.60 -11.88
C PRO A 183 0.57 -15.79 -10.90
N PHE A 184 0.53 -15.11 -9.76
CA PHE A 184 1.42 -15.35 -8.62
C PHE A 184 0.71 -16.16 -7.53
N ALA A 185 -0.45 -15.72 -7.06
CA ALA A 185 -1.22 -16.41 -6.03
C ALA A 185 -2.73 -16.14 -6.15
N ASP A 186 -3.55 -17.14 -5.83
CA ASP A 186 -4.98 -16.96 -5.56
C ASP A 186 -5.17 -16.81 -4.05
N VAL A 187 -5.84 -15.74 -3.63
CA VAL A 187 -6.03 -15.38 -2.22
C VAL A 187 -7.45 -15.73 -1.78
N ALA A 188 -7.56 -16.72 -0.90
CA ALA A 188 -8.85 -17.22 -0.44
C ALA A 188 -9.40 -16.45 0.78
N GLY A 189 -10.73 -16.30 0.84
CA GLY A 189 -11.44 -15.81 2.01
C GLY A 189 -11.28 -14.31 2.29
N GLY A 190 -10.83 -13.54 1.31
CA GLY A 190 -10.69 -12.09 1.35
C GLY A 190 -10.07 -11.58 0.05
N SER A 191 -9.68 -10.32 0.02
CA SER A 191 -9.11 -9.67 -1.16
C SER A 191 -7.65 -9.27 -0.92
N PRO A 192 -6.72 -9.58 -1.83
CA PRO A 192 -5.34 -9.11 -1.69
C PRO A 192 -5.30 -7.60 -1.84
N ASP A 193 -4.60 -6.95 -0.92
CA ASP A 193 -4.45 -5.49 -0.87
C ASP A 193 -2.96 -5.11 -0.94
N GLY A 194 -2.53 -4.05 -0.27
CA GLY A 194 -1.15 -3.59 -0.19
C GLY A 194 -0.15 -4.69 0.18
N MET A 195 1.03 -4.61 -0.43
CA MET A 195 2.11 -5.60 -0.30
C MET A 195 3.44 -4.97 0.10
N HIS A 196 4.27 -5.74 0.78
CA HIS A 196 5.64 -5.35 1.12
C HIS A 196 6.61 -6.53 1.01
N ILE A 197 7.81 -6.25 0.51
CA ILE A 197 8.88 -7.24 0.42
C ILE A 197 9.89 -6.91 1.50
N ASP A 198 10.08 -7.82 2.45
CA ASP A 198 11.00 -7.57 3.56
C ASP A 198 12.47 -7.84 3.17
N ALA A 199 13.38 -7.53 4.10
CA ALA A 199 14.82 -7.70 3.89
C ALA A 199 15.28 -9.15 3.63
N ARG A 200 14.41 -10.15 3.80
CA ARG A 200 14.67 -11.56 3.53
C ARG A 200 14.02 -12.03 2.23
N GLY A 201 13.39 -11.13 1.46
CA GLY A 201 12.71 -11.45 0.21
C GLY A 201 11.33 -12.08 0.39
N ARG A 202 10.75 -12.05 1.61
CA ARG A 202 9.38 -12.55 1.82
C ARG A 202 8.38 -11.50 1.39
N ILE A 203 7.33 -11.93 0.73
CA ILE A 203 6.23 -11.07 0.26
C ILE A 203 5.10 -11.12 1.27
N TRP A 204 4.85 -9.98 1.90
CA TRP A 204 3.75 -9.78 2.83
C TRP A 204 2.58 -9.15 2.09
N ASN A 205 1.39 -9.69 2.26
CA ASN A 205 0.16 -9.17 1.66
C ASN A 205 -0.90 -8.95 2.75
N ALA A 206 -1.46 -7.74 2.81
CA ALA A 206 -2.67 -7.50 3.59
C ALA A 206 -3.87 -8.13 2.88
N VAL A 207 -4.70 -8.86 3.63
CA VAL A 207 -5.89 -9.52 3.08
C VAL A 207 -7.15 -8.86 3.60
N TRP A 208 -7.66 -7.91 2.82
CA TRP A 208 -8.87 -7.17 3.13
C TRP A 208 -10.05 -8.11 3.40
N GLY A 209 -10.79 -7.84 4.47
CA GLY A 209 -11.97 -8.61 4.89
C GLY A 209 -11.66 -9.95 5.56
N ALA A 210 -10.39 -10.33 5.70
CA ALA A 210 -10.00 -11.63 6.23
C ALA A 210 -9.21 -11.57 7.55
N ALA A 211 -9.03 -10.37 8.12
CA ALA A 211 -8.32 -10.15 9.38
C ALA A 211 -6.95 -10.82 9.48
N ARG A 212 -6.17 -10.80 8.40
CA ARG A 212 -4.83 -11.41 8.38
C ARG A 212 -3.88 -10.75 7.39
N LEU A 213 -2.60 -11.06 7.58
CA LEU A 213 -1.58 -10.94 6.55
C LEU A 213 -1.23 -12.34 6.04
N ASP A 214 -1.04 -12.48 4.74
CA ASP A 214 -0.44 -13.69 4.15
C ASP A 214 1.04 -13.42 3.82
N VAL A 215 1.90 -14.42 4.03
CA VAL A 215 3.35 -14.32 3.78
C VAL A 215 3.77 -15.38 2.77
N TYR A 216 4.28 -14.94 1.63
CA TYR A 216 4.72 -15.79 0.53
C TYR A 216 6.24 -15.78 0.39
N ALA A 217 6.79 -16.90 -0.09
CA ALA A 217 8.12 -16.94 -0.68
C ALA A 217 8.09 -16.44 -2.14
N GLU A 218 9.26 -16.14 -2.67
CA GLU A 218 9.42 -15.68 -4.06
C GLU A 218 8.96 -16.72 -5.09
N ASP A 219 9.02 -18.01 -4.75
CA ASP A 219 8.53 -19.14 -5.56
C ASP A 219 7.02 -19.39 -5.44
N THR A 220 6.26 -18.38 -5.01
CA THR A 220 4.81 -18.37 -4.82
C THR A 220 4.30 -19.23 -3.65
N GLN A 221 5.16 -19.89 -2.87
CA GLN A 221 4.71 -20.71 -1.75
C GLN A 221 4.15 -19.84 -0.62
N LEU A 222 2.91 -20.11 -0.19
CA LEU A 222 2.37 -19.54 1.06
C LEU A 222 3.11 -20.16 2.25
N LEU A 223 3.89 -19.33 2.95
CA LEU A 223 4.67 -19.74 4.11
C LEU A 223 3.82 -19.74 5.40
N GLY A 224 2.79 -18.90 5.45
CA GLY A 224 1.83 -18.83 6.55
C GLY A 224 1.08 -17.52 6.58
N SER A 225 0.25 -17.36 7.61
CA SER A 225 -0.57 -16.16 7.81
C SER A 225 -0.46 -15.63 9.24
N VAL A 226 -0.56 -14.32 9.40
CA VAL A 226 -0.56 -13.63 10.70
C VAL A 226 -1.96 -13.10 10.99
N PRO A 227 -2.64 -13.57 12.04
CA PRO A 227 -3.95 -13.05 12.42
C PRO A 227 -3.83 -11.62 12.97
N LEU A 228 -4.82 -10.79 12.64
CA LEU A 228 -4.88 -9.38 13.02
C LEU A 228 -6.14 -9.10 13.85
N PRO A 229 -6.10 -8.11 14.77
CA PRO A 229 -7.27 -7.63 15.50
C PRO A 229 -8.10 -6.60 14.70
N VAL A 230 -8.01 -6.61 13.37
CA VAL A 230 -8.76 -5.71 12.46
C VAL A 230 -9.34 -6.56 11.34
N SER A 231 -10.54 -6.23 10.90
CA SER A 231 -11.33 -6.93 9.89
C SER A 231 -10.81 -6.66 8.48
N GLN A 232 -10.41 -5.41 8.20
CA GLN A 232 -10.02 -4.92 6.88
C GLN A 232 -8.60 -4.35 6.89
N PRO A 233 -7.55 -5.18 6.98
CA PRO A 233 -6.18 -4.73 6.77
C PRO A 233 -5.97 -4.33 5.31
N THR A 234 -5.21 -3.27 5.09
CA THR A 234 -5.07 -2.61 3.77
C THR A 234 -3.63 -2.59 3.28
N SER A 235 -2.69 -2.27 4.15
CA SER A 235 -1.27 -2.17 3.79
C SER A 235 -0.39 -2.73 4.90
N VAL A 236 0.82 -3.14 4.55
CA VAL A 236 1.77 -3.78 5.47
C VAL A 236 3.18 -3.26 5.26
N LEU A 237 3.96 -3.17 6.33
CA LEU A 237 5.38 -2.83 6.28
C LEU A 237 6.12 -3.61 7.36
N VAL A 238 7.27 -4.17 7.00
CA VAL A 238 8.20 -4.77 7.95
C VAL A 238 9.41 -3.87 8.05
N THR A 239 9.66 -3.26 9.21
CA THR A 239 10.84 -2.41 9.38
C THR A 239 12.12 -3.26 9.41
N THR A 240 13.28 -2.62 9.35
CA THR A 240 14.57 -3.30 9.52
C THR A 240 15.03 -3.24 10.97
N GLY A 241 15.75 -4.25 11.44
CA GLY A 241 16.35 -4.24 12.78
C GLY A 241 16.48 -5.64 13.37
N PRO A 242 17.00 -5.77 14.61
CA PRO A 242 17.14 -7.05 15.30
C PRO A 242 15.78 -7.68 15.67
N ASP A 243 14.79 -6.85 15.99
CA ASP A 243 13.38 -7.25 16.10
C ASP A 243 12.54 -6.23 15.31
N PRO A 244 12.33 -6.48 14.01
CA PRO A 244 11.50 -5.64 13.15
C PRO A 244 10.13 -5.32 13.75
N LEU A 245 9.63 -4.13 13.48
CA LEU A 245 8.23 -3.80 13.73
C LEU A 245 7.43 -4.19 12.49
N LEU A 246 6.39 -5.02 12.69
CA LEU A 246 5.37 -5.26 11.70
C LEU A 246 4.29 -4.20 11.87
N LEU A 247 4.09 -3.39 10.84
CA LEU A 247 3.10 -2.33 10.79
C LEU A 247 2.01 -2.69 9.79
N VAL A 248 0.76 -2.36 10.14
CA VAL A 248 -0.42 -2.64 9.32
C VAL A 248 -1.38 -1.46 9.37
N THR A 249 -1.81 -0.96 8.22
CA THR A 249 -2.95 -0.03 8.14
C THR A 249 -4.25 -0.82 8.00
N SER A 250 -5.37 -0.21 8.39
CA SER A 250 -6.70 -0.80 8.20
C SER A 250 -7.75 0.27 7.91
N ALA A 251 -8.97 -0.15 7.61
CA ALA A 251 -10.04 0.75 7.16
C ALA A 251 -11.37 0.56 7.90
N LEU A 252 -12.06 1.68 8.12
CA LEU A 252 -13.48 1.68 8.53
C LEU A 252 -14.45 1.58 7.35
N THR A 253 -14.02 2.01 6.15
CA THR A 253 -14.88 2.06 4.96
C THR A 253 -15.61 0.75 4.73
N GLY A 254 -16.94 0.83 4.59
CA GLY A 254 -17.79 -0.34 4.33
C GLY A 254 -18.23 -1.14 5.57
N LEU A 255 -17.61 -0.93 6.74
CA LEU A 255 -18.01 -1.61 7.98
C LEU A 255 -19.26 -0.97 8.58
N LYS A 256 -20.27 -1.80 8.86
CA LYS A 256 -21.49 -1.38 9.58
C LYS A 256 -21.30 -1.41 11.09
N GLU A 257 -20.51 -2.37 11.57
CA GLU A 257 -20.25 -2.62 12.99
C GLU A 257 -18.73 -2.82 13.18
N PRO A 258 -17.93 -1.74 13.14
CA PRO A 258 -16.48 -1.86 13.26
C PRO A 258 -16.07 -2.36 14.65
N ALA A 259 -15.06 -3.23 14.70
CA ALA A 259 -14.41 -3.62 15.93
C ALA A 259 -13.58 -2.47 16.51
N ALA A 260 -13.17 -2.60 17.78
CA ALA A 260 -12.52 -1.51 18.51
C ALA A 260 -11.21 -1.00 17.87
N LEU A 261 -10.51 -1.84 17.10
CA LEU A 261 -9.25 -1.49 16.45
C LEU A 261 -9.37 -1.30 14.93
N ASP A 262 -10.56 -1.49 14.35
CA ASP A 262 -10.76 -1.26 12.91
C ASP A 262 -10.48 0.20 12.56
N GLY A 263 -9.82 0.41 11.42
CA GLY A 263 -9.36 1.72 10.94
C GLY A 263 -8.07 2.21 11.58
N PHE A 264 -7.57 1.60 12.66
CA PHE A 264 -6.28 2.01 13.23
C PHE A 264 -5.11 1.47 12.40
N THR A 265 -4.05 2.26 12.33
CA THR A 265 -2.71 1.74 12.01
C THR A 265 -2.18 1.06 13.26
N LEU A 266 -1.76 -0.20 13.14
CA LEU A 266 -1.26 -1.02 14.24
C LEU A 266 0.21 -1.36 14.06
N GLY A 267 0.89 -1.60 15.17
CA GLY A 267 2.26 -2.11 15.19
C GLY A 267 2.43 -3.24 16.19
N ALA A 268 3.30 -4.20 15.87
CA ALA A 268 3.73 -5.26 16.77
C ALA A 268 5.18 -5.68 16.46
N PRO A 269 6.03 -5.95 17.46
CA PRO A 269 7.33 -6.56 17.20
C PRO A 269 7.15 -7.92 16.52
N LEU A 270 7.92 -8.17 15.46
CA LEU A 270 7.80 -9.36 14.62
C LEU A 270 7.96 -10.64 15.44
N SER A 271 8.87 -10.64 16.41
CA SER A 271 9.08 -11.76 17.35
C SER A 271 7.84 -12.15 18.16
N ARG A 272 6.88 -11.23 18.34
CA ARG A 272 5.66 -11.42 19.15
C ARG A 272 4.50 -11.98 18.35
N VAL A 273 4.47 -11.73 17.05
CA VAL A 273 3.38 -12.16 16.15
C VAL A 273 3.76 -13.36 15.29
N LEU A 274 5.06 -13.63 15.14
CA LEU A 274 5.59 -14.72 14.33
C LEU A 274 6.85 -15.34 14.99
N PRO A 275 6.70 -15.97 16.18
CA PRO A 275 7.81 -16.59 16.91
C PRO A 275 8.30 -17.84 16.15
N GLY A 276 9.29 -17.66 15.28
CA GLY A 276 9.85 -18.74 14.43
C GLY A 276 10.28 -18.26 13.04
N PHE A 277 9.71 -17.15 12.56
CA PHE A 277 10.10 -16.50 11.31
C PHE A 277 11.30 -15.56 11.45
N VAL A 278 11.90 -15.48 12.64
CA VAL A 278 13.03 -14.60 12.97
C VAL A 278 14.39 -15.29 12.79
N ALA A 279 14.44 -16.58 12.45
CA ALA A 279 15.68 -17.28 12.11
C ALA A 279 16.14 -16.92 10.70
#